data_AF-A0A1I5JNJ9-F1
#
_entry.id   AF-A0A1I5JNJ9-F1
#
_cell.length_a   1.000
_cell.length_b   1.000
_cell.length_c   1.000
_cell.angle_alpha   90.00
_cell.angle_beta   90.00
_cell.angle_gamma   90.00
#
_symmetry.space_group_name_H-M   'P 1'
#
loop_
_entity.id
_entity.type
_entity.pdbx_description
1 polymer ?
#
loop_
_entity_poly.entity_id
_entity_poly.type
_entity_poly.pdbx_seq_one_letter_code
_entity_poly.pdbx_strand_id
1 'polypeptide(L)'
;MIRKRLKKNFWYPIPKRDGDTNLYEDELGWREANQSDAHSTDSWNILKFYLDHYGFDLALYFVQTDEFYYIDNMQNNEVWKLKNRDDWDGQYIIERVEFSHCPEPEPEVIYEYKDLHDLWLNFKINGLSLKEVIERSVIFVKT
;
A
#
# COMPACT_ATOMS: atom_id res chain seq x y z
N MET A 1 5.61 -17.66 -19.42
CA MET A 1 6.60 -17.21 -18.42
C MET A 1 6.11 -17.69 -17.06
N ILE A 2 6.95 -18.29 -16.21
CA ILE A 2 6.52 -18.77 -14.88
C ILE A 2 6.61 -17.57 -13.92
N ARG A 3 5.47 -17.13 -13.37
CA ARG A 3 5.43 -16.04 -12.38
C ARG A 3 6.04 -16.53 -11.06
N LYS A 4 6.85 -15.71 -10.41
CA LYS A 4 7.41 -16.02 -9.10
C LYS A 4 6.37 -15.71 -8.01
N ARG A 5 5.84 -16.76 -7.39
CA ARG A 5 4.89 -16.62 -6.28
C ARG A 5 5.62 -16.19 -5.00
N LEU A 6 5.09 -15.17 -4.34
CA LEU A 6 5.59 -14.66 -3.07
C LEU A 6 4.77 -15.16 -1.87
N LYS A 7 3.43 -15.17 -1.98
CA LYS A 7 2.54 -15.63 -0.90
C LYS A 7 1.35 -16.39 -1.45
N LYS A 8 0.92 -17.44 -0.73
CA LYS A 8 -0.30 -18.19 -1.05
C LYS A 8 -1.50 -17.58 -0.35
N ASN A 9 -2.69 -17.68 -0.96
CA ASN A 9 -3.96 -17.23 -0.37
C ASN A 9 -3.91 -15.78 0.14
N PHE A 10 -3.25 -14.90 -0.62
CA PHE A 10 -3.12 -13.49 -0.25
C PHE A 10 -4.33 -12.68 -0.68
N TRP A 11 -4.81 -12.91 -1.89
CA TRP A 11 -5.93 -12.18 -2.48
C TRP A 11 -7.25 -12.89 -2.18
N TYR A 12 -8.28 -12.09 -1.86
CA TYR A 12 -9.65 -12.59 -1.78
C TYR A 12 -10.08 -13.23 -3.11
N PRO A 13 -10.71 -14.42 -3.09
CA PRO A 13 -11.21 -15.05 -4.30
C PRO A 13 -12.37 -14.24 -4.91
N ILE A 14 -12.08 -13.48 -5.95
CA ILE A 14 -13.10 -12.81 -6.78
C ILE A 14 -13.42 -13.66 -8.00
N PRO A 15 -14.69 -13.79 -8.44
CA PRO A 15 -15.09 -14.61 -9.59
C PRO A 15 -14.38 -14.31 -10.92
N LYS A 16 -13.70 -13.15 -11.03
CA LYS A 16 -12.97 -12.68 -12.22
C LYS A 16 -11.48 -13.02 -12.24
N ARG A 17 -10.92 -13.51 -11.14
CA ARG A 17 -9.59 -14.16 -11.11
C ARG A 17 -9.88 -15.65 -11.10
N ASP A 18 -9.30 -16.43 -12.00
CA ASP A 18 -9.55 -17.86 -12.23
C ASP A 18 -9.24 -18.79 -11.01
N GLY A 19 -9.73 -18.45 -9.83
CA GLY A 19 -9.41 -19.08 -8.55
C GLY A 19 -8.01 -18.77 -8.00
N ASP A 20 -7.17 -18.02 -8.72
CA ASP A 20 -5.81 -17.72 -8.26
C ASP A 20 -5.80 -16.61 -7.20
N THR A 21 -5.58 -17.02 -5.96
CA THR A 21 -5.51 -16.16 -4.77
C THR A 21 -4.06 -15.85 -4.36
N ASN A 22 -3.05 -16.27 -5.14
CA ASN A 22 -1.66 -16.08 -4.77
C ASN A 22 -1.15 -14.67 -5.13
N LEU A 23 -0.24 -14.14 -4.31
CA LEU A 23 0.54 -12.94 -4.61
C LEU A 23 1.80 -13.29 -5.39
N TYR A 24 2.10 -12.53 -6.44
CA TYR A 24 3.28 -12.71 -7.28
C TYR A 24 4.18 -11.48 -7.28
N GLU A 25 5.45 -11.66 -7.66
CA GLU A 25 6.47 -10.59 -7.67
C GLU A 25 6.16 -9.46 -8.64
N ASP A 26 5.51 -9.76 -9.77
CA ASP A 26 5.06 -8.77 -10.76
C ASP A 26 3.83 -7.95 -10.30
N GLU A 27 3.33 -8.20 -9.09
CA GLU A 27 2.20 -7.48 -8.50
C GLU A 27 2.61 -6.42 -7.45
N LEU A 28 3.93 -6.26 -7.24
CA LEU A 28 4.54 -5.28 -6.35
C LEU A 28 4.83 -3.95 -7.04
N GLY A 29 4.93 -2.88 -6.26
CA GLY A 29 5.20 -1.54 -6.74
C GLY A 29 4.01 -0.91 -7.47
N TRP A 30 4.29 0.20 -8.16
CA TRP A 30 3.30 0.91 -8.96
C TRP A 30 2.93 0.09 -10.20
N ARG A 31 1.65 -0.25 -10.33
CA ARG A 31 1.14 -1.02 -11.48
C ARG A 31 1.01 -0.12 -12.70
N GLU A 32 0.85 -0.73 -13.88
CA GLU A 32 0.64 -0.01 -15.14
C GLU A 32 -0.53 0.98 -15.06
N ALA A 33 -1.61 0.62 -14.37
CA ALA A 33 -2.74 1.52 -14.12
C ALA A 33 -2.29 2.77 -13.34
N ASN A 34 -1.50 2.60 -12.27
CA ASN A 34 -1.01 3.73 -11.47
C ASN A 34 -0.08 4.65 -12.25
N GLN A 35 0.80 4.05 -13.06
CA GLN A 35 1.71 4.79 -13.93
C GLN A 35 0.96 5.55 -15.02
N SER A 36 -0.10 4.92 -15.56
CA SER A 36 -0.98 5.53 -16.56
C SER A 36 -1.75 6.70 -15.98
N ASP A 37 -2.36 6.55 -14.79
CA ASP A 37 -3.11 7.61 -14.12
C ASP A 37 -2.21 8.82 -13.83
N ALA A 38 -1.01 8.57 -13.29
CA ALA A 38 -0.04 9.61 -12.96
C ALA A 38 0.73 10.15 -14.18
N HIS A 39 0.54 9.56 -15.37
CA HIS A 39 1.35 9.81 -16.56
C HIS A 39 2.86 9.77 -16.29
N SER A 40 3.33 8.85 -15.44
CA SER A 40 4.71 8.78 -14.99
C SER A 40 5.15 7.37 -14.62
N THR A 41 6.43 7.07 -14.82
CA THR A 41 7.10 5.86 -14.29
C THR A 41 7.97 6.17 -13.08
N ASP A 42 8.10 7.45 -12.71
CA ASP A 42 8.87 7.87 -11.55
C ASP A 42 8.03 7.72 -10.27
N SER A 43 8.55 6.97 -9.30
CA SER A 43 7.79 6.62 -8.09
C SER A 43 7.42 7.83 -7.23
N TRP A 44 8.26 8.87 -7.21
CA TRP A 44 7.95 10.10 -6.48
C TRP A 44 6.77 10.83 -7.13
N ASN A 45 6.80 10.98 -8.46
CA ASN A 45 5.70 11.64 -9.18
C ASN A 45 4.38 10.87 -9.04
N ILE A 46 4.41 9.53 -9.05
CA ILE A 46 3.21 8.71 -8.85
C ILE A 46 2.69 8.87 -7.41
N LEU A 47 3.56 8.78 -6.41
CA LEU A 47 3.19 9.00 -5.00
C LEU A 47 2.56 10.39 -4.81
N LYS A 48 3.25 11.42 -5.30
CA LYS A 48 2.78 12.80 -5.23
C LYS A 48 1.43 12.95 -5.92
N PHE A 49 1.23 12.31 -7.08
CA PHE A 49 -0.06 12.35 -7.76
C PHE A 49 -1.20 11.79 -6.91
N TYR A 50 -1.05 10.62 -6.30
CA TYR A 50 -2.11 10.07 -5.46
C TYR A 50 -2.34 10.85 -4.15
N LEU A 51 -1.27 11.28 -3.47
CA LEU A 51 -1.39 11.95 -2.18
C LEU A 51 -1.69 13.46 -2.31
N ASP A 52 -1.07 14.18 -3.26
CA ASP A 52 -1.22 15.64 -3.41
C ASP A 52 -2.37 16.01 -4.36
N HIS A 53 -2.46 15.34 -5.53
CA HIS A 53 -3.44 15.72 -6.55
C HIS A 53 -4.83 15.19 -6.24
N TYR A 54 -4.93 13.91 -5.87
CA TYR A 54 -6.22 13.33 -5.46
C TYR A 54 -6.52 13.49 -3.97
N GLY A 55 -5.50 13.75 -3.14
CA GLY A 55 -5.70 13.81 -1.71
C GLY A 55 -6.09 12.46 -1.11
N PHE A 56 -5.67 11.34 -1.71
CA PHE A 56 -6.03 10.02 -1.22
C PHE A 56 -5.05 9.53 -0.16
N ASP A 57 -5.55 8.64 0.70
CA ASP A 57 -4.70 7.82 1.55
C ASP A 57 -4.18 6.61 0.77
N LEU A 58 -3.07 6.02 1.24
CA LEU A 58 -2.41 4.90 0.58
C LEU A 58 -2.19 3.74 1.56
N ALA A 59 -2.62 2.52 1.20
CA ALA A 59 -2.23 1.33 1.96
C ALA A 59 -1.15 0.53 1.21
N LEU A 60 -0.17 0.05 1.97
CA LEU A 60 0.98 -0.71 1.49
C LEU A 60 1.05 -2.02 2.25
N TYR A 61 1.12 -3.15 1.55
CA TYR A 61 1.51 -4.42 2.15
C TYR A 61 2.97 -4.70 1.85
N PHE A 62 3.83 -4.58 2.86
CA PHE A 62 5.26 -4.76 2.70
C PHE A 62 5.64 -6.24 2.86
N VAL A 63 5.96 -6.88 1.74
CA VAL A 63 6.15 -8.34 1.67
C VAL A 63 7.30 -8.83 2.56
N GLN A 64 8.34 -8.00 2.78
CA GLN A 64 9.52 -8.43 3.54
C GLN A 64 9.24 -8.63 5.02
N THR A 65 8.34 -7.83 5.60
CA THR A 65 7.96 -7.95 7.01
C THR A 65 6.61 -8.65 7.19
N ASP A 66 5.88 -8.90 6.11
CA ASP A 66 4.50 -9.40 6.14
C ASP A 66 3.57 -8.46 6.92
N GLU A 67 3.71 -7.14 6.72
CA GLU A 67 2.97 -6.12 7.48
C GLU A 67 2.28 -5.12 6.57
N PHE A 68 1.18 -4.56 7.08
CA PHE A 68 0.46 -3.47 6.45
C PHE A 68 0.85 -2.13 7.04
N TYR A 69 1.01 -1.16 6.14
CA TYR A 69 1.25 0.23 6.45
C TYR A 69 0.19 1.08 5.75
N TYR A 70 -0.15 2.21 6.36
CA TYR A 70 -1.15 3.14 5.83
C TYR A 70 -0.62 4.55 5.95
N ILE A 71 -0.68 5.31 4.86
CA ILE A 71 -0.32 6.73 4.84
C ILE A 71 -1.64 7.49 4.90
N ASP A 72 -1.94 8.02 6.08
CA ASP A 72 -3.03 8.96 6.33
C ASP A 72 -2.58 10.37 5.94
N ASN A 73 -2.93 10.74 4.72
CA ASN A 73 -2.62 12.05 4.15
C ASN A 73 -3.80 13.01 4.29
N MET A 74 -5.01 12.50 4.44
CA MET A 74 -6.22 13.33 4.50
C MET A 74 -6.43 13.99 5.86
N GLN A 75 -6.10 13.31 6.95
CA GLN A 75 -6.48 13.75 8.30
C GLN A 75 -5.29 14.29 9.08
N ASN A 76 -4.23 13.49 9.23
CA ASN A 76 -3.19 13.78 10.22
C ASN A 76 -1.77 13.86 9.68
N ASN A 77 -1.51 13.54 8.41
CA ASN A 77 -0.15 13.39 7.85
C ASN A 77 0.68 12.38 8.65
N GLU A 78 0.13 11.18 8.81
CA GLU A 78 0.71 10.11 9.60
C GLU A 78 0.94 8.87 8.76
N VAL A 79 1.96 8.10 9.14
CA VAL A 79 2.14 6.73 8.69
C VAL A 79 1.82 5.80 9.84
N TRP A 80 0.90 4.90 9.57
CA TRP A 80 0.42 3.92 10.52
C TRP A 80 0.96 2.55 10.16
N LYS A 81 1.33 1.78 11.18
CA LYS A 81 1.47 0.34 11.11
C LYS A 81 0.16 -0.30 11.52
N LEU A 82 -0.38 -1.14 10.65
CA LEU A 82 -1.64 -1.83 10.89
C LEU A 82 -1.37 -3.21 11.48
N LYS A 83 -2.16 -3.59 12.49
CA LYS A 83 -2.07 -4.94 13.05
C LYS A 83 -2.54 -5.95 12.02
N ASN A 84 -1.72 -6.97 11.81
CA ASN A 84 -2.16 -8.16 11.08
C ASN A 84 -3.31 -8.81 11.85
N ARG A 85 -4.33 -9.27 11.11
CA ARG A 85 -5.37 -10.10 11.66
C ARG A 85 -5.06 -11.57 11.37
N ASP A 86 -5.25 -12.42 12.38
CA ASP A 86 -5.03 -13.87 12.25
C ASP A 86 -5.96 -14.52 11.21
N ASP A 87 -7.08 -13.87 10.90
CA ASP A 87 -8.11 -14.31 9.93
C ASP A 87 -7.99 -13.61 8.56
N TRP A 88 -6.81 -13.13 8.18
CA TRP A 88 -6.57 -12.39 6.92
C TRP A 88 -7.20 -13.06 5.68
N ASP A 89 -8.16 -12.36 5.07
CA ASP A 89 -8.84 -12.76 3.82
C ASP A 89 -8.67 -11.75 2.66
N GLY A 90 -7.98 -10.63 2.90
CA GLY A 90 -7.79 -9.56 1.92
C GLY A 90 -8.86 -8.46 1.95
N GLN A 91 -10.01 -8.68 2.59
CA GLN A 91 -11.15 -7.75 2.52
C GLN A 91 -10.99 -6.56 3.45
N TYR A 92 -10.49 -6.78 4.67
CA TYR A 92 -10.39 -5.74 5.71
C TYR A 92 -9.59 -4.49 5.32
N ILE A 93 -8.47 -4.65 4.60
CA ILE A 93 -7.63 -3.51 4.18
C ILE A 93 -8.25 -2.78 2.99
N ILE A 94 -8.89 -3.53 2.07
CA ILE A 94 -9.64 -2.93 0.95
C ILE A 94 -10.78 -2.08 1.51
N GLU A 95 -11.52 -2.59 2.49
CA GLU A 95 -12.59 -1.83 3.13
C GLU A 95 -12.09 -0.55 3.80
N ARG A 96 -10.90 -0.57 4.43
CA ARG A 96 -10.26 0.62 5.00
C ARG A 96 -9.91 1.67 3.94
N VAL A 97 -9.35 1.24 2.80
CA VAL A 97 -8.99 2.14 1.69
C VAL A 97 -10.23 2.70 0.98
N GLU A 98 -11.28 1.90 0.80
CA GLU A 98 -12.47 2.27 0.04
C GLU A 98 -13.50 3.09 0.85
N PHE A 99 -13.77 2.72 2.11
CA PHE A 99 -14.94 3.21 2.85
C PHE A 99 -14.65 4.21 3.99
N SER A 100 -13.40 4.65 4.18
CA SER A 100 -13.01 5.77 5.07
C SER A 100 -13.51 5.68 6.53
N HIS A 101 -13.71 4.49 7.07
CA HIS A 101 -14.00 4.31 8.49
C HIS A 101 -13.08 3.26 9.06
N CYS A 102 -12.10 3.70 9.86
CA CYS A 102 -11.19 2.85 10.61
C CYS A 102 -12.00 1.96 11.56
N PRO A 103 -12.11 0.63 11.35
CA PRO A 103 -12.64 -0.25 12.38
C PRO A 103 -11.44 -0.72 13.21
N GLU A 104 -11.64 -0.89 14.51
CA GLU A 104 -10.65 -1.43 15.44
C GLU A 104 -9.83 -2.62 14.88
N PRO A 105 -8.59 -2.82 15.38
CA PRO A 105 -7.93 -2.04 16.44
C PRO A 105 -7.30 -0.73 15.95
N GLU A 106 -7.06 0.18 16.91
CA GLU A 106 -6.34 1.44 16.65
C GLU A 106 -4.97 1.18 16.01
N PRO A 107 -4.59 1.97 14.99
CA PRO A 107 -3.29 1.87 14.35
C PRO A 107 -2.15 2.29 15.29
N GLU A 108 -0.95 1.76 15.06
CA GLU A 108 0.28 2.29 15.66
C GLU A 108 0.83 3.39 14.75
N VAL A 109 0.85 4.65 15.21
CA VAL A 109 1.53 5.74 14.49
C VAL A 109 3.03 5.51 14.58
N ILE A 110 3.67 5.31 13.42
CA ILE A 110 5.12 5.03 13.34
C ILE A 110 5.91 6.21 12.76
N TYR A 111 5.23 7.18 12.15
CA TYR A 111 5.84 8.39 11.63
C TYR A 111 4.80 9.50 11.45
N GLU A 112 5.14 10.72 11.85
CA GLU A 112 4.38 11.94 11.55
C GLU A 112 5.21 12.76 10.57
N TYR A 113 4.60 13.27 9.51
CA TYR A 113 5.30 14.04 8.49
C TYR A 113 4.72 15.44 8.31
N LYS A 114 5.58 16.39 7.94
CA LYS A 114 5.17 17.80 7.77
C LYS A 114 4.58 18.06 6.39
N ASP A 115 5.17 17.42 5.39
CA ASP A 115 4.79 17.49 3.99
C ASP A 115 5.26 16.22 3.27
N LEU A 116 4.84 16.05 2.01
CA LEU A 116 5.16 14.86 1.23
C LEU A 116 6.67 14.70 0.97
N HIS A 117 7.42 15.79 0.95
CA HIS A 117 8.86 15.73 0.72
C HIS A 117 9.60 15.23 1.97
N ASP A 118 9.15 15.64 3.17
CA ASP A 118 9.59 15.06 4.44
C ASP A 118 9.29 13.56 4.49
N LEU A 119 8.06 13.15 4.18
CA LEU A 119 7.67 11.74 4.08
C LEU A 119 8.61 10.97 3.14
N TRP A 120 8.82 11.48 1.92
CA TRP A 120 9.62 10.80 0.91
C TRP A 120 11.10 10.62 1.27
N LEU A 121 11.71 11.64 1.87
CA LEU A 121 13.15 11.63 2.16
C LEU A 121 13.50 10.98 3.49
N ASN A 122 12.64 11.11 4.50
CA ASN A 122 12.99 10.80 5.88
C ASN A 122 12.34 9.53 6.40
N PHE A 123 11.15 9.15 5.92
CA PHE A 123 10.49 7.93 6.37
C PHE A 123 11.22 6.68 5.88
N LYS A 124 11.44 5.74 6.80
CA LYS A 124 12.11 4.47 6.53
C LYS A 124 11.48 3.33 7.29
N ILE A 125 11.43 2.17 6.67
CA ILE A 125 11.04 0.91 7.32
C ILE A 125 12.24 -0.03 7.25
N ASN A 126 12.72 -0.48 8.42
CA ASN A 126 13.92 -1.33 8.53
C ASN A 126 15.14 -0.79 7.76
N GLY A 127 15.31 0.54 7.76
CA GLY A 127 16.42 1.22 7.09
C GLY A 127 16.23 1.46 5.59
N LEU A 128 15.18 0.92 4.96
CA LEU A 128 14.85 1.14 3.56
C LEU A 128 14.10 2.45 3.38
N SER A 129 14.40 3.17 2.31
CA SER A 129 13.66 4.37 1.90
C SER A 129 12.21 4.05 1.52
N LEU A 130 11.33 5.05 1.58
CA LEU A 130 9.94 4.89 1.15
C LEU A 130 9.84 4.38 -0.30
N LYS A 131 10.72 4.83 -1.20
CA LYS A 131 10.81 4.30 -2.57
C LYS A 131 11.00 2.78 -2.60
N GLU A 132 12.00 2.29 -1.85
CA GLU A 132 12.31 0.85 -1.79
C GLU A 132 11.19 0.05 -1.13
N VAL A 133 10.51 0.63 -0.13
CA VAL A 133 9.33 0.03 0.49
C VAL A 133 8.22 -0.12 -0.53
N ILE A 134 7.89 0.95 -1.28
CA ILE A 134 6.86 0.96 -2.32
C ILE A 134 7.15 -0.11 -3.38
N GLU A 135 8.37 -0.15 -3.92
CA GLU A 135 8.78 -1.13 -4.95
C GLU A 135 8.66 -2.60 -4.49
N ARG A 136 8.67 -2.83 -3.17
CA ARG A 136 8.57 -4.16 -2.55
C ARG A 136 7.23 -4.41 -1.88
N SER A 137 6.27 -3.51 -2.07
CA SER A 137 4.94 -3.59 -1.46
C SER A 137 3.87 -3.82 -2.51
N VAL A 138 2.77 -4.46 -2.09
CA VAL A 138 1.52 -4.36 -2.84
C VAL A 138 0.89 -3.02 -2.47
N ILE A 139 0.52 -2.24 -3.48
CA ILE A 139 -0.07 -0.92 -3.29
C ILE A 139 -1.58 -1.03 -3.48
N PHE A 140 -2.32 -0.50 -2.50
CA PHE A 140 -3.77 -0.37 -2.54
C PHE A 140 -4.10 1.12 -2.56
N VAL A 141 -4.62 1.58 -3.69
CA VAL A 141 -5.15 2.94 -3.88
C VAL A 141 -6.66 2.88 -3.97
N LYS A 142 -7.33 3.92 -3.47
CA LYS A 142 -8.76 4.13 -3.71
C LYS A 142 -8.95 4.45 -5.20
N THR A 143 -9.74 3.65 -5.90
CA THR A 143 -10.15 3.88 -7.31
C THR A 143 -11.48 4.58 -7.40
#